data_AF-A0AAD5SXX9-F1
#
_entry.id   AF-A0AAD5SXX9-F1
#
_cell.length_a   1.000
_cell.length_b   1.000
_cell.length_c   1.000
_cell.angle_alpha   90.00
_cell.angle_beta   90.00
_cell.angle_gamma   90.00
#
_symmetry.space_group_name_H-M   'P 1'
#
loop_
_entity.id
_entity.type
_entity.pdbx_description
1 polymer ?
#
loop_
_entity_poly.entity_id
_entity_poly.type
_entity_poly.pdbx_seq_one_letter_code
_entity_poly.pdbx_strand_id
1 'polypeptide(L)'
;MDPEAVYSQIACAFTTASQDSATHARLAKELVQLVAPAAPAQKNKRQQAANNSNAVSLKVWLLSMWRAVLCVLATKRVAREPAQKSLKFIEAIIKALAVLKSTRPDELNQQSFVAFLLTRLSKGSNAKQAHVRFRVCQMLDDMHEALKTVLIQRSKDKDANVRVQASMALTRFQGPPDDVDEQVVDILTDLMTGDPHADVRKTLLWNTDISTRTLIPLLQRATDVDVNVRRMVYLKFAASIPDMMELPREVRIALLSVGLKDRDAGVRKKCKALLCDYWWKARDWNAVDFLREIDVRSVAAEEALIALISANLITLDFLTDDMWDSEISIEFVFFACIYAKSLAEKKAENQIQNFLPSLTIMTALLQKFTEMIKNPPSADEDDVKAVEFVMTRLLQITEFHDFADEMGRR
;
A
#
# COMPACT_ATOMS: atom_id res chain seq x y z
N MET A 1 -33.78 32.72 -21.25
CA MET A 1 -33.27 33.97 -20.61
C MET A 1 -32.07 34.49 -21.38
N ASP A 2 -31.93 35.82 -21.46
CA ASP A 2 -30.73 36.52 -21.95
C ASP A 2 -29.50 36.20 -21.08
N PRO A 3 -28.32 35.86 -21.65
CA PRO A 3 -27.11 35.57 -20.89
C PRO A 3 -26.71 36.62 -19.84
N GLU A 4 -26.91 37.91 -20.12
CA GLU A 4 -26.57 38.98 -19.17
C GLU A 4 -27.55 39.07 -18.00
N ALA A 5 -28.84 38.75 -18.22
CA ALA A 5 -29.81 38.61 -17.13
C ALA A 5 -29.43 37.46 -16.18
N VAL A 6 -29.01 36.33 -16.74
CA VAL A 6 -28.54 35.17 -15.95
C VAL A 6 -27.29 35.54 -15.14
N TYR A 7 -26.32 36.21 -15.77
CA TYR A 7 -25.12 36.67 -15.08
C TYR A 7 -25.48 37.65 -13.95
N SER A 8 -26.36 38.62 -14.20
CA SER A 8 -26.78 39.59 -13.19
C SER A 8 -27.44 38.94 -11.98
N GLN A 9 -28.29 37.92 -12.21
CA GLN A 9 -28.90 37.15 -11.13
C GLN A 9 -27.85 36.38 -10.30
N ILE A 10 -26.91 35.70 -10.96
CA ILE A 10 -25.81 35.00 -10.27
C ILE A 10 -24.93 35.99 -9.51
N ALA A 11 -24.51 37.09 -10.13
CA ALA A 11 -23.67 38.10 -9.52
C ALA A 11 -24.33 38.71 -8.26
N CYS A 12 -25.63 39.02 -8.33
CA CYS A 12 -26.40 39.50 -7.18
C CYS A 12 -26.40 38.48 -6.02
N ALA A 13 -26.60 37.19 -6.32
CA ALA A 13 -26.53 36.13 -5.33
C ALA A 13 -25.13 36.04 -4.67
N PHE A 14 -24.05 36.17 -5.44
CA PHE A 14 -22.69 36.24 -4.88
C PHE A 14 -22.48 37.48 -4.01
N THR A 15 -23.00 38.64 -4.40
CA THR A 15 -22.93 39.86 -3.58
C THR A 15 -23.64 39.66 -2.24
N THR A 16 -24.87 39.14 -2.23
CA THR A 16 -25.60 38.84 -0.99
C THR A 16 -24.86 37.79 -0.15
N ALA A 17 -24.40 36.70 -0.77
CA ALA A 17 -23.69 35.63 -0.08
C ALA A 17 -22.34 36.10 0.52
N SER A 18 -21.69 37.09 -0.09
CA SER A 18 -20.46 37.68 0.44
C SER A 18 -20.68 38.46 1.75
N GLN A 19 -21.91 38.89 2.03
CA GLN A 19 -22.26 39.66 3.22
C GLN A 19 -22.82 38.76 4.31
N ASP A 20 -23.74 37.83 3.95
CA ASP A 20 -24.48 37.00 4.90
C ASP A 20 -24.48 35.52 4.53
N SER A 21 -23.86 34.70 5.41
CA SER A 21 -23.80 33.25 5.27
C SER A 21 -25.14 32.54 5.49
N ALA A 22 -26.10 33.15 6.19
CA ALA A 22 -27.42 32.54 6.41
C ALA A 22 -28.20 32.34 5.10
N THR A 23 -27.88 33.13 4.07
CA THR A 23 -28.54 33.07 2.76
C THR A 23 -28.02 31.97 1.84
N HIS A 24 -26.86 31.36 2.16
CA HIS A 24 -26.12 30.49 1.23
C HIS A 24 -26.93 29.31 0.72
N ALA A 25 -27.57 28.56 1.62
CA ALA A 25 -28.33 27.36 1.24
C ALA A 25 -29.54 27.69 0.33
N ARG A 26 -30.26 28.78 0.66
CA ARG A 26 -31.41 29.23 -0.12
C ARG A 26 -30.98 29.69 -1.52
N LEU A 27 -30.01 30.59 -1.60
CA LEU A 27 -29.51 31.14 -2.86
C LEU A 27 -28.89 30.05 -3.75
N ALA A 28 -28.15 29.10 -3.16
CA ALA A 28 -27.56 27.99 -3.89
C ALA A 28 -28.63 27.13 -4.57
N LYS A 29 -29.71 26.81 -3.84
CA LYS A 29 -30.84 26.05 -4.37
C LYS A 29 -31.55 26.80 -5.50
N GLU A 30 -31.77 28.10 -5.34
CA GLU A 30 -32.38 28.95 -6.38
C GLU A 30 -31.53 28.97 -7.67
N LEU A 31 -30.22 29.16 -7.56
CA LEU A 31 -29.32 29.19 -8.72
C LEU A 31 -29.26 27.84 -9.45
N VAL A 32 -29.27 26.74 -8.70
CA VAL A 32 -29.26 25.39 -9.25
C VAL A 32 -30.58 25.05 -9.94
N GLN A 33 -31.72 25.56 -9.44
CA GLN A 33 -33.02 25.37 -10.08
C GLN A 33 -33.13 26.04 -11.47
N LEU A 34 -32.34 27.08 -11.77
CA LEU A 34 -32.32 27.74 -13.08
C LEU A 34 -31.87 26.82 -14.23
N VAL A 35 -31.09 25.79 -13.89
CA VAL A 35 -30.50 24.84 -14.84
C VAL A 35 -30.96 23.40 -14.60
N ALA A 36 -31.80 23.18 -13.58
CA ALA A 36 -32.36 21.86 -13.30
C ALA A 36 -33.38 21.45 -14.37
N PRO A 37 -33.41 20.17 -14.79
CA PRO A 37 -34.43 19.68 -15.72
C PRO A 37 -35.82 19.85 -15.10
N ALA A 38 -36.82 20.17 -15.94
CA ALA A 38 -38.20 20.29 -15.50
C ALA A 38 -38.67 18.98 -14.83
N ALA A 39 -39.19 19.07 -13.60
CA ALA A 39 -39.72 17.93 -12.87
C ALA A 39 -40.77 17.15 -13.70
N PRO A 40 -40.89 15.82 -13.54
CA PRO A 40 -41.88 15.04 -14.27
C PRO A 40 -43.30 15.55 -13.99
N ALA A 41 -44.00 15.85 -15.09
CA ALA A 41 -45.37 16.36 -15.22
C ALA A 41 -46.18 16.60 -13.93
N GLN A 42 -46.22 17.84 -13.44
CA GLN A 42 -47.41 18.31 -12.72
C GLN A 42 -48.54 18.59 -13.72
N LYS A 43 -49.76 18.20 -13.37
CA LYS A 43 -50.98 18.17 -14.22
C LYS A 43 -51.40 19.49 -14.89
N ASN A 44 -50.70 20.60 -14.68
CA ASN A 44 -51.05 21.92 -15.21
C ASN A 44 -50.18 22.34 -16.41
N LYS A 45 -50.74 22.22 -17.62
CA LYS A 45 -50.11 22.65 -18.89
C LYS A 45 -49.66 24.12 -18.90
N ARG A 46 -50.32 25.01 -18.15
CA ARG A 46 -49.93 26.44 -18.02
C ARG A 46 -48.66 26.66 -17.19
N GLN A 47 -48.45 25.88 -16.13
CA GLN A 47 -47.22 25.94 -15.32
C GLN A 47 -46.03 25.29 -16.03
N GLN A 48 -46.28 24.27 -16.86
CA GLN A 48 -45.26 23.60 -17.64
C GLN A 48 -44.69 24.49 -18.78
N ALA A 49 -45.54 25.29 -19.43
CA ALA A 49 -45.13 26.26 -20.44
C ALA A 49 -44.30 27.43 -19.86
N ALA A 50 -44.66 27.89 -18.64
CA ALA A 50 -43.92 28.95 -17.94
C ALA A 50 -42.58 28.47 -17.33
N ASN A 51 -42.49 27.19 -16.93
CA ASN A 51 -41.24 26.61 -16.45
C ASN A 51 -40.24 26.34 -17.59
N ASN A 52 -40.71 25.98 -18.79
CA ASN A 52 -39.82 25.77 -19.94
C ASN A 52 -39.31 27.07 -20.58
N SER A 53 -40.02 28.20 -20.48
CA SER A 53 -39.57 29.49 -21.03
C SER A 53 -38.45 30.15 -20.21
N ASN A 54 -38.27 29.76 -18.95
CA ASN A 54 -37.23 30.27 -18.04
C ASN A 54 -36.00 29.36 -17.93
N ALA A 55 -35.99 28.19 -18.57
CA ALA A 55 -34.85 27.28 -18.54
C ALA A 55 -33.60 27.94 -19.16
N VAL A 56 -32.52 27.99 -18.39
CA VAL A 56 -31.24 28.57 -18.83
C VAL A 56 -30.41 27.47 -19.49
N SER A 57 -29.77 27.77 -20.63
CA SER A 57 -28.86 26.79 -21.22
C SER A 57 -27.68 26.53 -20.27
N LEU A 58 -27.30 25.26 -20.13
CA LEU A 58 -26.20 24.85 -19.25
C LEU A 58 -24.91 25.61 -19.53
N LYS A 59 -24.58 25.82 -20.82
CA LYS A 59 -23.41 26.59 -21.24
C LYS A 59 -23.45 28.03 -20.72
N VAL A 60 -24.59 28.70 -20.83
CA VAL A 60 -24.76 30.08 -20.35
C VAL A 60 -24.63 30.12 -18.84
N TRP A 61 -25.26 29.19 -18.12
CA TRP A 61 -25.17 29.11 -16.67
C TRP A 61 -23.72 28.90 -16.20
N LEU A 62 -22.99 27.94 -16.78
CA LEU A 62 -21.58 27.66 -16.43
C LEU A 62 -20.66 28.85 -16.70
N LEU A 63 -20.84 29.54 -17.83
CA LEU A 63 -20.05 30.72 -18.16
C LEU A 63 -20.36 31.89 -17.21
N SER A 64 -21.63 32.13 -16.90
CA SER A 64 -22.04 33.17 -15.95
C SER A 64 -21.56 32.87 -14.53
N MET A 65 -21.63 31.61 -14.11
CA MET A 65 -21.06 31.14 -12.84
C MET A 65 -19.55 31.37 -12.79
N TRP A 66 -18.83 31.01 -13.85
CA TRP A 66 -17.39 31.25 -13.93
C TRP A 66 -17.02 32.74 -13.89
N ARG A 67 -17.80 33.61 -14.54
CA ARG A 67 -17.61 35.08 -14.45
C ARG A 67 -17.73 35.56 -12.99
N ALA A 68 -18.72 35.07 -12.24
CA ALA A 68 -18.86 35.42 -10.82
C ALA A 68 -17.68 34.90 -9.98
N VAL A 69 -17.24 33.66 -10.20
CA VAL A 69 -16.05 33.09 -9.55
C VAL A 69 -14.79 33.91 -9.86
N LEU A 70 -14.60 34.37 -11.10
CA LEU A 70 -13.47 35.23 -11.47
C LEU A 70 -13.45 36.54 -10.66
N CYS A 71 -14.62 37.13 -10.38
CA CYS A 71 -14.72 38.31 -9.51
C CYS A 71 -14.26 38.01 -8.08
N VAL A 72 -14.60 36.83 -7.54
CA VAL A 72 -14.12 36.37 -6.22
C VAL A 72 -12.60 36.17 -6.25
N LEU A 73 -12.05 35.57 -7.30
CA LEU A 73 -10.60 35.34 -7.45
C LEU A 73 -9.81 36.65 -7.59
N ALA A 74 -10.42 37.68 -8.20
CA ALA A 74 -9.83 39.01 -8.33
C ALA A 74 -9.87 39.84 -7.03
N THR A 75 -10.48 39.32 -5.95
CA THR A 75 -10.50 40.05 -4.67
C THR A 75 -9.10 40.18 -4.07
N LYS A 76 -8.75 41.38 -3.64
CA LYS A 76 -7.51 41.63 -2.88
C LYS A 76 -7.56 40.87 -1.54
N ARG A 77 -6.38 40.58 -0.97
CA ARG A 77 -6.25 39.89 0.33
C ARG A 77 -7.00 40.59 1.47
N VAL A 78 -7.13 41.91 1.41
CA VAL A 78 -7.81 42.74 2.42
C VAL A 78 -9.30 42.42 2.54
N ALA A 79 -9.95 41.95 1.46
CA ALA A 79 -11.33 41.48 1.48
C ALA A 79 -11.42 40.02 1.95
N ARG A 80 -10.81 39.71 3.11
CA ARG A 80 -10.69 38.33 3.61
C ARG A 80 -12.06 37.70 3.89
N GLU A 81 -12.89 38.37 4.68
CA GLU A 81 -14.17 37.83 5.13
C GLU A 81 -15.21 37.69 4.00
N PRO A 82 -15.43 38.69 3.12
CA PRO A 82 -16.40 38.55 2.03
C PRO A 82 -15.98 37.50 1.00
N ALA A 83 -14.66 37.38 0.72
CA ALA A 83 -14.14 36.34 -0.15
C ALA A 83 -14.34 34.95 0.47
N GLN A 84 -14.06 34.77 1.76
CA GLN A 84 -14.27 33.49 2.45
C GLN A 84 -15.75 33.08 2.48
N LYS A 85 -16.67 34.03 2.72
CA LYS A 85 -18.10 33.77 2.60
C LYS A 85 -18.50 33.38 1.17
N SER A 86 -17.92 34.03 0.16
CA SER A 86 -18.17 33.69 -1.25
C SER A 86 -17.64 32.29 -1.62
N LEU A 87 -16.49 31.87 -1.07
CA LEU A 87 -15.95 30.53 -1.26
C LEU A 87 -16.88 29.46 -0.63
N LYS A 88 -17.34 29.69 0.61
CA LYS A 88 -18.36 28.85 1.27
C LYS A 88 -19.68 28.79 0.50
N PHE A 89 -20.04 29.88 -0.19
CA PHE A 89 -21.22 29.88 -1.04
C PHE A 89 -21.06 28.96 -2.27
N ILE A 90 -19.87 28.91 -2.88
CA ILE A 90 -19.58 27.94 -3.96
C ILE A 90 -19.72 26.50 -3.43
N GLU A 91 -19.25 26.23 -2.21
CA GLU A 91 -19.44 24.94 -1.54
C GLU A 91 -20.94 24.61 -1.34
N ALA A 92 -21.75 25.59 -0.96
CA ALA A 92 -23.21 25.44 -0.85
C ALA A 92 -23.87 25.11 -2.21
N ILE A 93 -23.38 25.69 -3.31
CA ILE A 93 -23.83 25.36 -4.68
C ILE A 93 -23.48 23.91 -5.03
N ILE A 94 -22.24 23.48 -4.74
CA ILE A 94 -21.80 22.09 -4.94
C ILE A 94 -22.71 21.12 -4.14
N LYS A 95 -23.00 21.44 -2.88
CA LYS A 95 -23.92 20.67 -2.02
C LYS A 95 -25.35 20.62 -2.60
N ALA A 96 -25.87 21.74 -3.09
CA ALA A 96 -27.20 21.79 -3.70
C ALA A 96 -27.28 20.93 -4.98
N LEU A 97 -26.22 20.91 -5.79
CA LEU A 97 -26.12 20.05 -6.98
C LEU A 97 -26.07 18.56 -6.65
N ALA A 98 -25.52 18.18 -5.49
CA ALA A 98 -25.51 16.78 -5.03
C ALA A 98 -26.91 16.23 -4.72
N VAL A 99 -27.84 17.12 -4.35
CA VAL A 99 -29.22 16.77 -4.02
C VAL A 99 -30.09 16.61 -5.27
N LEU A 100 -29.70 17.21 -6.40
CA LEU A 100 -30.38 16.98 -7.66
C LEU A 100 -30.15 15.52 -8.11
N LYS A 101 -31.23 14.73 -8.12
CA LYS A 101 -31.25 13.39 -8.72
C LYS A 101 -31.25 13.50 -10.24
N SER A 102 -30.14 13.92 -10.84
CA SER A 102 -29.95 13.86 -12.29
C SER A 102 -29.46 12.47 -12.67
N THR A 103 -30.16 11.83 -13.61
CA THR A 103 -29.86 10.48 -14.12
C THR A 103 -29.34 10.48 -15.55
N ARG A 104 -29.18 11.65 -16.18
CA ARG A 104 -28.68 11.77 -17.56
C ARG A 104 -27.23 12.25 -17.58
N PRO A 105 -26.37 11.66 -18.43
CA PRO A 105 -24.94 12.03 -18.51
C PRO A 105 -24.70 13.46 -19.00
N ASP A 106 -25.66 14.06 -19.73
CA ASP A 106 -25.53 15.38 -20.34
C ASP A 106 -25.99 16.54 -19.41
N GLU A 107 -26.47 16.21 -18.20
CA GLU A 107 -27.03 17.16 -17.25
C GLU A 107 -25.99 17.59 -16.20
N LEU A 108 -26.12 18.83 -15.73
CA LEU A 108 -25.25 19.34 -14.66
C LEU A 108 -25.52 18.57 -13.36
N ASN A 109 -24.45 18.08 -12.77
CA ASN A 109 -24.44 17.43 -11.48
C ASN A 109 -23.22 17.90 -10.67
N GLN A 110 -23.13 17.45 -9.42
CA GLN A 110 -22.01 17.81 -8.54
C GLN A 110 -20.64 17.51 -9.19
N GLN A 111 -20.49 16.33 -9.80
CA GLN A 111 -19.21 15.87 -10.35
C GLN A 111 -18.76 16.72 -11.56
N SER A 112 -19.66 16.95 -12.52
CA SER A 112 -19.39 17.76 -13.71
C SER A 112 -19.11 19.22 -13.36
N PHE A 113 -19.77 19.78 -12.35
CA PHE A 113 -19.48 21.14 -11.88
C PHE A 113 -18.13 21.25 -11.17
N VAL A 114 -17.80 20.29 -10.30
CA VAL A 114 -16.48 20.24 -9.64
C VAL A 114 -15.36 20.10 -10.68
N ALA A 115 -15.52 19.21 -11.67
CA ALA A 115 -14.57 19.05 -12.76
C ALA A 115 -14.40 20.34 -13.58
N PHE A 116 -15.52 21.05 -13.85
CA PHE A 116 -15.50 22.35 -14.50
C PHE A 116 -14.68 23.37 -13.70
N LEU A 117 -14.91 23.47 -12.39
CA LEU A 117 -14.18 24.39 -11.51
C LEU A 117 -12.69 24.06 -11.46
N LEU A 118 -12.31 22.80 -11.22
CA LEU A 118 -10.91 22.37 -11.16
C LEU A 118 -10.15 22.70 -12.46
N THR A 119 -10.76 22.38 -13.61
CA THR A 119 -10.17 22.63 -14.94
C THR A 119 -9.97 24.13 -15.21
N ARG A 120 -10.84 24.98 -14.68
CA ARG A 120 -10.80 26.43 -14.89
C ARG A 120 -9.89 27.12 -13.89
N LEU A 121 -9.93 26.73 -12.62
CA LEU A 121 -9.08 27.22 -11.54
C LEU A 121 -7.61 26.91 -11.80
N SER A 122 -7.29 25.72 -12.31
CA SER A 122 -5.90 25.33 -12.63
C SER A 122 -5.23 26.32 -13.58
N LYS A 123 -5.97 26.95 -14.50
CA LYS A 123 -5.44 27.99 -15.40
C LYS A 123 -5.04 29.28 -14.67
N GLY A 124 -5.68 29.57 -13.54
CA GLY A 124 -5.41 30.73 -12.70
C GLY A 124 -4.19 30.57 -11.79
N SER A 125 -3.65 29.36 -11.65
CA SER A 125 -2.47 29.08 -10.81
C SER A 125 -1.23 29.87 -11.22
N ASN A 126 -1.08 30.18 -12.52
CA ASN A 126 0.00 30.98 -13.09
C ASN A 126 -0.42 32.41 -13.47
N ALA A 127 -1.50 32.93 -12.89
CA ALA A 127 -1.92 34.31 -13.15
C ALA A 127 -0.82 35.32 -12.77
N LYS A 128 -0.64 36.39 -13.57
CA LYS A 128 0.32 37.47 -13.29
C LYS A 128 0.12 38.08 -11.89
N GLN A 129 -1.13 38.21 -11.47
CA GLN A 129 -1.50 38.84 -10.21
C GLN A 129 -1.43 37.88 -9.02
N ALA A 130 -0.67 38.26 -7.98
CA ALA A 130 -0.44 37.41 -6.81
C ALA A 130 -1.70 37.10 -6.00
N HIS A 131 -2.65 38.05 -5.90
CA HIS A 131 -3.91 37.84 -5.19
C HIS A 131 -4.81 36.81 -5.89
N VAL A 132 -4.80 36.76 -7.23
CA VAL A 132 -5.52 35.74 -8.00
C VAL A 132 -4.94 34.36 -7.72
N ARG A 133 -3.62 34.20 -7.81
CA ARG A 133 -2.96 32.92 -7.47
C ARG A 133 -3.29 32.47 -6.05
N PHE A 134 -3.22 33.39 -5.09
CA PHE A 134 -3.58 33.13 -3.69
C PHE A 134 -5.03 32.62 -3.55
N ARG A 135 -6.01 33.26 -4.20
CA ARG A 135 -7.42 32.85 -4.13
C ARG A 135 -7.68 31.52 -4.83
N VAL A 136 -7.00 31.27 -5.94
CA VAL A 136 -7.05 29.97 -6.63
C VAL A 136 -6.54 28.87 -5.69
N CYS A 137 -5.36 29.04 -5.07
CA CYS A 137 -4.83 28.08 -4.11
C CYS A 137 -5.77 27.88 -2.92
N GLN A 138 -6.31 28.97 -2.34
CA GLN A 138 -7.26 28.90 -1.24
C GLN A 138 -8.50 28.07 -1.59
N MET A 139 -9.07 28.28 -2.78
CA MET A 139 -10.25 27.53 -3.21
C MET A 139 -9.93 26.06 -3.48
N LEU A 140 -8.76 25.76 -4.04
CA LEU A 140 -8.32 24.38 -4.26
C LEU A 140 -8.10 23.66 -2.93
N ASP A 141 -7.58 24.35 -1.93
CA ASP A 141 -7.40 23.84 -0.55
C ASP A 141 -8.74 23.51 0.13
N ASP A 142 -9.70 24.43 0.10
CA ASP A 142 -11.05 24.19 0.61
C ASP A 142 -11.74 22.99 -0.10
N MET A 143 -11.52 22.85 -1.41
CA MET A 143 -12.03 21.71 -2.20
C MET A 143 -11.31 20.40 -1.87
N HIS A 144 -10.03 20.45 -1.49
CA HIS A 144 -9.24 19.29 -1.08
C HIS A 144 -9.81 18.68 0.21
N GLU A 145 -10.05 19.51 1.24
CA GLU A 145 -10.63 19.05 2.51
C GLU A 145 -12.07 18.54 2.36
N ALA A 146 -12.87 19.20 1.54
CA ALA A 146 -14.22 18.73 1.22
C ALA A 146 -14.20 17.37 0.51
N LEU A 147 -13.25 17.16 -0.41
CA LEU A 147 -13.07 15.89 -1.10
C LEU A 147 -12.64 14.78 -0.13
N LYS A 148 -11.67 15.06 0.76
CA LYS A 148 -11.24 14.12 1.82
C LYS A 148 -12.44 13.64 2.63
N THR A 149 -13.28 14.57 3.09
CA THR A 149 -14.48 14.27 3.87
C THR A 149 -15.46 13.36 3.12
N VAL A 150 -15.71 13.64 1.83
CA VAL A 150 -16.60 12.81 1.00
C VAL A 150 -16.01 11.40 0.79
N LEU A 151 -14.70 11.30 0.55
CA LEU A 151 -14.02 10.02 0.35
C LEU A 151 -14.06 9.15 1.62
N ILE A 152 -13.87 9.76 2.81
CA ILE A 152 -14.04 9.06 4.10
C ILE A 152 -15.47 8.54 4.28
N GLN A 153 -16.49 9.28 3.84
CA GLN A 153 -17.87 8.81 3.91
C GLN A 153 -18.15 7.69 2.91
N ARG A 154 -17.61 7.78 1.69
CA ARG A 154 -17.79 6.79 0.62
C ARG A 154 -16.93 5.53 0.81
N SER A 155 -15.86 5.59 1.60
CA SER A 155 -15.09 4.40 1.97
C SER A 155 -15.88 3.45 2.87
N LYS A 156 -17.00 3.89 3.44
CA LYS A 156 -17.96 3.10 4.23
C LYS A 156 -19.27 2.81 3.50
N ASP A 157 -19.27 2.95 2.17
CA ASP A 157 -20.48 2.72 1.36
C ASP A 157 -20.95 1.26 1.40
N LYS A 158 -22.24 1.04 1.14
CA LYS A 158 -22.81 -0.32 1.06
C LYS A 158 -22.26 -1.07 -0.15
N ASP A 159 -22.05 -0.38 -1.27
CA ASP A 159 -21.52 -0.97 -2.50
C ASP A 159 -19.99 -1.09 -2.42
N ALA A 160 -19.47 -2.31 -2.62
CA ALA A 160 -18.04 -2.57 -2.54
C ALA A 160 -17.24 -1.84 -3.62
N ASN A 161 -17.77 -1.64 -4.84
CA ASN A 161 -17.07 -0.93 -5.90
C ASN A 161 -16.91 0.55 -5.57
N VAL A 162 -17.92 1.15 -4.92
CA VAL A 162 -17.82 2.52 -4.40
C VAL A 162 -16.74 2.60 -3.33
N ARG A 163 -16.71 1.64 -2.39
CA ARG A 163 -15.64 1.56 -1.38
C ARG A 163 -14.26 1.42 -2.01
N VAL A 164 -14.08 0.55 -3.01
CA VAL A 164 -12.80 0.39 -3.74
C VAL A 164 -12.32 1.74 -4.29
N GLN A 165 -13.17 2.45 -5.03
CA GLN A 165 -12.80 3.73 -5.63
C GLN A 165 -12.54 4.81 -4.59
N ALA A 166 -13.38 4.88 -3.56
CA ALA A 166 -13.24 5.87 -2.50
C ALA A 166 -11.96 5.65 -1.69
N SER A 167 -11.70 4.42 -1.25
CA SER A 167 -10.50 4.03 -0.53
C SER A 167 -9.23 4.24 -1.35
N MET A 168 -9.24 3.89 -2.64
CA MET A 168 -8.12 4.16 -3.55
C MET A 168 -7.85 5.66 -3.71
N ALA A 169 -8.89 6.49 -3.78
CA ALA A 169 -8.69 7.93 -3.85
C ALA A 169 -8.20 8.52 -2.53
N LEU A 170 -8.69 7.97 -1.40
CA LEU A 170 -8.32 8.41 -0.06
C LEU A 170 -6.85 8.14 0.28
N THR A 171 -6.19 7.14 -0.34
CA THR A 171 -4.73 6.95 -0.14
C THR A 171 -3.89 8.15 -0.57
N ARG A 172 -4.40 9.02 -1.45
CA ARG A 172 -3.73 10.26 -1.86
C ARG A 172 -3.73 11.34 -0.77
N PHE A 173 -4.40 11.09 0.35
CA PHE A 173 -4.51 11.99 1.50
C PHE A 173 -3.74 11.50 2.73
N GLN A 174 -2.85 10.51 2.59
CA GLN A 174 -2.02 10.01 3.71
C GLN A 174 -1.02 11.05 4.25
N GLY A 175 -0.68 12.05 3.44
CA GLY A 175 0.37 13.02 3.77
C GLY A 175 1.78 12.49 3.52
N PRO A 176 2.80 13.38 3.43
CA PRO A 176 4.20 12.97 3.35
C PRO A 176 4.72 12.39 4.68
N PRO A 177 5.89 11.72 4.70
CA PRO A 177 6.45 11.11 5.92
C PRO A 177 6.59 12.06 7.13
N ASP A 178 6.86 13.34 6.90
CA ASP A 178 7.06 14.36 7.94
C ASP A 178 5.76 15.05 8.39
N ASP A 179 4.63 14.81 7.71
CA ASP A 179 3.32 15.43 7.98
C ASP A 179 2.19 14.46 7.60
N VAL A 180 2.18 13.31 8.26
CA VAL A 180 1.21 12.23 8.00
C VAL A 180 -0.17 12.60 8.54
N ASP A 181 -1.21 12.44 7.73
CA ASP A 181 -2.60 12.54 8.18
C ASP A 181 -3.00 11.23 8.89
N GLU A 182 -2.80 11.21 10.21
CA GLU A 182 -3.04 10.05 11.05
C GLU A 182 -4.47 9.51 10.94
N GLN A 183 -5.47 10.39 10.81
CA GLN A 183 -6.86 10.00 10.68
C GLN A 183 -7.08 9.22 9.39
N VAL A 184 -6.50 9.69 8.29
CA VAL A 184 -6.58 9.00 7.01
C VAL A 184 -5.89 7.63 7.10
N VAL A 185 -4.66 7.57 7.63
CA VAL A 185 -3.92 6.32 7.75
C VAL A 185 -4.65 5.28 8.60
N ASP A 186 -5.27 5.69 9.70
CA ASP A 186 -6.07 4.79 10.55
C ASP A 186 -7.28 4.24 9.80
N ILE A 187 -8.03 5.10 9.10
CA ILE A 187 -9.18 4.67 8.30
C ILE A 187 -8.76 3.67 7.22
N LEU A 188 -7.65 3.93 6.53
CA LEU A 188 -7.13 3.02 5.50
C LEU A 188 -6.70 1.68 6.11
N THR A 189 -6.09 1.71 7.30
CA THR A 189 -5.64 0.51 8.03
C THR A 189 -6.83 -0.34 8.50
N ASP A 190 -7.85 0.28 9.07
CA ASP A 190 -9.09 -0.37 9.49
C ASP A 190 -9.79 -1.05 8.31
N LEU A 191 -9.90 -0.34 7.18
CA LEU A 191 -10.51 -0.89 5.97
C LEU A 191 -9.67 -2.01 5.37
N MET A 192 -8.34 -1.90 5.36
CA MET A 192 -7.44 -2.93 4.83
C MET A 192 -7.55 -4.22 5.62
N THR A 193 -7.68 -4.11 6.95
CA THR A 193 -7.70 -5.26 7.85
C THR A 193 -9.10 -5.87 8.00
N GLY A 194 -10.15 -5.05 7.92
CA GLY A 194 -11.53 -5.42 8.28
C GLY A 194 -12.58 -5.37 7.18
N ASP A 195 -12.34 -4.78 5.99
CA ASP A 195 -13.39 -4.74 4.95
C ASP A 195 -13.75 -6.16 4.48
N PRO A 196 -15.04 -6.51 4.39
CA PRO A 196 -15.45 -7.85 3.96
C PRO A 196 -15.04 -8.18 2.51
N HIS A 197 -14.92 -7.17 1.64
CA HIS A 197 -14.66 -7.37 0.22
C HIS A 197 -13.15 -7.37 -0.09
N ALA A 198 -12.68 -8.46 -0.69
CA ALA A 198 -11.26 -8.67 -0.98
C ALA A 198 -10.65 -7.56 -1.85
N ASP A 199 -11.38 -7.05 -2.85
CA ASP A 199 -10.85 -5.98 -3.71
C ASP A 199 -10.61 -4.66 -2.97
N VAL A 200 -11.37 -4.37 -1.90
CA VAL A 200 -11.10 -3.18 -1.06
C VAL A 200 -9.79 -3.38 -0.33
N ARG A 201 -9.62 -4.53 0.34
CA ARG A 201 -8.39 -4.88 1.07
C ARG A 201 -7.17 -4.89 0.15
N LYS A 202 -7.29 -5.50 -1.03
CA LYS A 202 -6.25 -5.57 -2.06
C LYS A 202 -5.86 -4.19 -2.59
N THR A 203 -6.85 -3.34 -2.85
CA THR A 203 -6.63 -1.97 -3.33
C THR A 203 -5.87 -1.16 -2.30
N LEU A 204 -6.29 -1.24 -1.03
CA LEU A 204 -5.60 -0.57 0.08
C LEU A 204 -4.19 -1.11 0.28
N LEU A 205 -4.01 -2.43 0.27
CA LEU A 205 -2.69 -3.04 0.39
C LEU A 205 -1.68 -2.51 -0.64
N TRP A 206 -2.11 -2.32 -1.89
CA TRP A 206 -1.25 -1.79 -2.94
C TRP A 206 -0.95 -0.30 -2.77
N ASN A 207 -1.97 0.49 -2.44
CA ASN A 207 -1.90 1.96 -2.49
C ASN A 207 -1.56 2.63 -1.16
N THR A 208 -1.60 1.92 -0.03
CA THR A 208 -1.13 2.43 1.26
C THR A 208 0.39 2.46 1.30
N ASP A 209 0.95 3.54 1.82
CA ASP A 209 2.40 3.70 1.94
C ASP A 209 2.93 2.85 3.08
N ILE A 210 4.12 2.29 2.92
CA ILE A 210 4.77 1.51 3.98
C ILE A 210 5.44 2.48 4.95
N SER A 211 5.01 2.43 6.21
CA SER A 211 5.57 3.19 7.32
C SER A 211 5.61 2.31 8.57
N THR A 212 6.21 2.81 9.64
CA THR A 212 6.19 2.14 10.95
C THR A 212 4.77 1.81 11.43
N ARG A 213 3.77 2.64 11.09
CA ARG A 213 2.36 2.45 11.47
C ARG A 213 1.65 1.40 10.60
N THR A 214 1.99 1.31 9.31
CA THR A 214 1.26 0.46 8.35
C THR A 214 1.95 -0.87 8.05
N LEU A 215 3.23 -1.03 8.41
CA LEU A 215 4.02 -2.23 8.12
C LEU A 215 3.40 -3.52 8.67
N ILE A 216 3.02 -3.53 9.96
CA ILE A 216 2.42 -4.72 10.59
C ILE A 216 1.02 -5.02 10.01
N PRO A 217 0.09 -4.06 9.87
CA PRO A 217 -1.17 -4.30 9.19
C PRO A 217 -1.03 -4.87 7.77
N LEU A 218 -0.08 -4.36 6.98
CA LEU A 218 0.24 -4.87 5.64
C LEU A 218 0.79 -6.29 5.69
N LEU A 219 1.71 -6.57 6.60
CA LEU A 219 2.29 -7.89 6.82
C LEU A 219 1.21 -8.93 7.17
N GLN A 220 0.27 -8.58 8.05
CA GLN A 220 -0.82 -9.47 8.46
C GLN A 220 -1.73 -9.89 7.29
N ARG A 221 -1.71 -9.16 6.17
CA ARG A 221 -2.43 -9.57 4.95
C ARG A 221 -1.77 -10.78 4.25
N ALA A 222 -0.57 -11.19 4.64
CA ALA A 222 0.06 -12.45 4.18
C ALA A 222 -0.78 -13.69 4.52
N THR A 223 -1.66 -13.59 5.54
CA THR A 223 -2.57 -14.65 5.97
C THR A 223 -4.04 -14.35 5.68
N ASP A 224 -4.32 -13.39 4.79
CA ASP A 224 -5.69 -13.02 4.40
C ASP A 224 -6.50 -14.22 3.87
N VAL A 225 -7.81 -14.20 4.09
CA VAL A 225 -8.72 -15.26 3.63
C VAL A 225 -8.72 -15.37 2.10
N ASP A 226 -8.51 -14.27 1.40
CA ASP A 226 -8.47 -14.22 -0.07
C ASP A 226 -7.06 -14.46 -0.60
N VAL A 227 -6.94 -15.42 -1.52
CA VAL A 227 -5.66 -15.81 -2.13
C VAL A 227 -5.00 -14.68 -2.93
N ASN A 228 -5.77 -13.82 -3.58
CA ASN A 228 -5.22 -12.73 -4.38
C ASN A 228 -4.70 -11.60 -3.50
N VAL A 229 -5.30 -11.36 -2.33
CA VAL A 229 -4.77 -10.43 -1.31
C VAL A 229 -3.42 -10.96 -0.82
N ARG A 230 -3.33 -12.24 -0.43
CA ARG A 230 -2.07 -12.86 0.02
C ARG A 230 -0.97 -12.77 -1.05
N ARG A 231 -1.29 -13.04 -2.31
CA ARG A 231 -0.35 -12.87 -3.45
C ARG A 231 0.13 -11.43 -3.59
N MET A 232 -0.76 -10.46 -3.38
CA MET A 232 -0.44 -9.03 -3.53
C MET A 232 0.53 -8.53 -2.45
N VAL A 233 0.54 -9.12 -1.25
CA VAL A 233 1.51 -8.80 -0.19
C VAL A 233 2.93 -8.90 -0.75
N TYR A 234 3.31 -10.07 -1.28
CA TYR A 234 4.66 -10.30 -1.79
C TYR A 234 5.00 -9.39 -2.98
N LEU A 235 4.02 -9.03 -3.81
CA LEU A 235 4.21 -8.05 -4.89
C LEU A 235 4.46 -6.64 -4.36
N LYS A 236 3.71 -6.21 -3.33
CA LYS A 236 3.87 -4.91 -2.69
C LYS A 236 5.24 -4.78 -2.03
N PHE A 237 5.65 -5.80 -1.28
CA PHE A 237 6.98 -5.82 -0.64
C PHE A 237 8.09 -5.85 -1.68
N ALA A 238 7.99 -6.64 -2.76
CA ALA A 238 8.98 -6.63 -3.83
C ALA A 238 9.11 -5.26 -4.52
N ALA A 239 7.98 -4.57 -4.72
CA ALA A 239 7.95 -3.25 -5.36
C ALA A 239 8.43 -2.11 -4.46
N SER A 240 8.20 -2.21 -3.14
CA SER A 240 8.44 -1.10 -2.19
C SER A 240 9.71 -1.29 -1.37
N ILE A 241 10.15 -2.53 -1.15
CA ILE A 241 11.28 -2.91 -0.29
C ILE A 241 12.09 -4.01 -1.01
N PRO A 242 12.86 -3.64 -2.05
CA PRO A 242 13.64 -4.58 -2.82
C PRO A 242 14.86 -5.12 -2.05
N ASP A 243 15.35 -4.42 -1.02
CA ASP A 243 16.38 -4.91 -0.10
C ASP A 243 15.78 -5.34 1.24
N MET A 244 15.88 -6.62 1.60
CA MET A 244 15.35 -7.15 2.86
C MET A 244 15.96 -6.52 4.11
N MET A 245 17.15 -5.90 4.00
CA MET A 245 17.82 -5.25 5.14
C MET A 245 17.12 -3.96 5.60
N GLU A 246 16.19 -3.43 4.81
CA GLU A 246 15.30 -2.34 5.21
C GLU A 246 14.20 -2.80 6.19
N LEU A 247 14.09 -4.12 6.43
CA LEU A 247 13.09 -4.71 7.32
C LEU A 247 13.70 -5.26 8.60
N PRO A 248 13.00 -5.14 9.75
CA PRO A 248 13.31 -5.90 10.95
C PRO A 248 13.38 -7.40 10.64
N ARG A 249 14.29 -8.11 11.31
CA ARG A 249 14.52 -9.55 11.09
C ARG A 249 13.25 -10.36 11.24
N GLU A 250 12.43 -10.02 12.23
CA GLU A 250 11.17 -10.67 12.55
C GLU A 250 10.17 -10.58 11.39
N VAL A 251 10.15 -9.45 10.68
CA VAL A 251 9.27 -9.24 9.51
C VAL A 251 9.73 -10.09 8.33
N ARG A 252 11.05 -10.17 8.10
CA ARG A 252 11.65 -11.03 7.06
C ARG A 252 11.27 -12.50 7.30
N ILE A 253 11.48 -12.98 8.53
CA ILE A 253 11.14 -14.35 8.94
C ILE A 253 9.63 -14.61 8.80
N ALA A 254 8.78 -13.68 9.25
CA ALA A 254 7.32 -13.82 9.16
C ALA A 254 6.83 -13.92 7.70
N LEU A 255 7.36 -13.10 6.80
CA LEU A 255 7.00 -13.15 5.38
C LEU A 255 7.39 -14.49 4.73
N LEU A 256 8.62 -14.93 4.96
CA LEU A 256 9.12 -16.17 4.34
C LEU A 256 8.44 -17.41 4.93
N SER A 257 8.27 -17.47 6.25
CA SER A 257 7.64 -18.62 6.94
C SER A 257 6.21 -18.86 6.48
N VAL A 258 5.43 -17.79 6.30
CA VAL A 258 4.06 -17.88 5.79
C VAL A 258 4.05 -18.13 4.28
N GLY A 259 4.84 -17.38 3.51
CA GLY A 259 4.72 -17.36 2.06
C GLY A 259 5.28 -18.58 1.36
N LEU A 260 6.42 -19.11 1.80
CA LEU A 260 7.05 -20.28 1.18
C LEU A 260 6.25 -21.56 1.44
N LYS A 261 5.50 -21.60 2.56
CA LYS A 261 4.64 -22.71 2.99
C LYS A 261 3.15 -22.49 2.68
N ASP A 262 2.79 -21.45 1.95
CA ASP A 262 1.39 -21.14 1.68
C ASP A 262 0.69 -22.30 0.95
N ARG A 263 -0.57 -22.58 1.30
CA ARG A 263 -1.40 -23.59 0.63
C ARG A 263 -1.56 -23.37 -0.87
N ASP A 264 -1.56 -22.13 -1.33
CA ASP A 264 -1.72 -21.77 -2.75
C ASP A 264 -0.37 -21.68 -3.47
N ALA A 265 -0.23 -22.39 -4.58
CA ALA A 265 1.00 -22.41 -5.36
C ALA A 265 1.37 -21.04 -5.95
N GLY A 266 0.38 -20.20 -6.28
CA GLY A 266 0.61 -18.86 -6.76
C GLY A 266 1.16 -17.92 -5.69
N VAL A 267 0.72 -18.06 -4.44
CA VAL A 267 1.30 -17.34 -3.29
C VAL A 267 2.75 -17.77 -3.08
N ARG A 268 3.01 -19.08 -3.01
CA ARG A 268 4.38 -19.61 -2.89
C ARG A 268 5.29 -19.09 -3.99
N LYS A 269 4.80 -19.05 -5.24
CA LYS A 269 5.55 -18.51 -6.38
C LYS A 269 5.90 -17.04 -6.20
N LYS A 270 4.99 -16.20 -5.67
CA LYS A 270 5.27 -14.78 -5.44
C LYS A 270 6.21 -14.54 -4.26
N CYS A 271 6.11 -15.33 -3.20
CA CYS A 271 7.08 -15.29 -2.09
C CYS A 271 8.48 -15.73 -2.55
N LYS A 272 8.58 -16.81 -3.35
CA LYS A 272 9.86 -17.21 -3.96
C LYS A 272 10.43 -16.13 -4.87
N ALA A 273 9.61 -15.46 -5.66
CA ALA A 273 10.07 -14.34 -6.47
C ALA A 273 10.62 -13.20 -5.60
N LEU A 274 9.92 -12.81 -4.52
CA LEU A 274 10.42 -11.81 -3.56
C LEU A 274 11.82 -12.18 -3.04
N LEU A 275 12.00 -13.42 -2.59
CA LEU A 275 13.28 -13.92 -2.10
C LEU A 275 14.36 -13.97 -3.19
N CYS A 276 14.10 -14.68 -4.28
CA CYS A 276 15.10 -15.04 -5.29
C CYS A 276 15.40 -13.90 -6.30
N ASP A 277 14.39 -13.11 -6.66
CA ASP A 277 14.50 -12.10 -7.72
C ASP A 277 14.74 -10.69 -7.20
N TYR A 278 14.45 -10.43 -5.92
CA TYR A 278 14.64 -9.11 -5.31
C TYR A 278 15.65 -9.20 -4.17
N TRP A 279 15.30 -9.86 -3.05
CA TRP A 279 16.12 -9.83 -1.84
C TRP A 279 17.51 -10.45 -2.01
N TRP A 280 17.61 -11.63 -2.64
CA TRP A 280 18.89 -12.27 -2.91
C TRP A 280 19.76 -11.45 -3.85
N LYS A 281 19.17 -10.87 -4.91
CA LYS A 281 19.90 -10.11 -5.94
C LYS A 281 20.23 -8.69 -5.52
N ALA A 282 19.68 -8.19 -4.42
CA ALA A 282 19.93 -6.84 -3.93
C ALA A 282 21.38 -6.65 -3.44
N ARG A 283 22.05 -7.74 -3.06
CA ARG A 283 23.42 -7.73 -2.52
C ARG A 283 24.18 -8.98 -2.96
N ASP A 284 25.50 -8.93 -2.85
CA ASP A 284 26.38 -10.04 -3.15
C ASP A 284 26.52 -10.95 -1.94
N TRP A 285 25.51 -11.79 -1.71
CA TRP A 285 25.45 -12.71 -0.57
C TRP A 285 26.11 -14.04 -0.91
N ASN A 286 26.88 -14.59 0.04
CA ASN A 286 27.03 -16.05 0.12
C ASN A 286 25.93 -16.65 1.00
N ALA A 287 25.83 -17.99 1.01
CA ALA A 287 24.79 -18.70 1.76
C ALA A 287 24.86 -18.43 3.27
N VAL A 288 26.07 -18.38 3.84
CA VAL A 288 26.30 -18.19 5.28
C VAL A 288 25.84 -16.80 5.73
N ASP A 289 26.17 -15.76 4.96
CA ASP A 289 25.79 -14.39 5.28
C ASP A 289 24.27 -14.20 5.24
N PHE A 290 23.59 -14.75 4.23
CA PHE A 290 22.13 -14.74 4.16
C PHE A 290 21.48 -15.47 5.34
N LEU A 291 22.00 -16.64 5.69
CA LEU A 291 21.47 -17.47 6.78
C LEU A 291 21.66 -16.80 8.15
N ARG A 292 22.76 -16.05 8.35
CA ARG A 292 22.97 -15.21 9.53
C ARG A 292 21.89 -14.14 9.67
N GLU A 293 21.45 -13.58 8.54
CA GLU A 293 20.43 -12.52 8.51
C GLU A 293 18.99 -13.02 8.67
N ILE A 294 18.70 -14.24 8.26
CA ILE A 294 17.40 -14.89 8.47
C ILE A 294 17.30 -15.62 9.81
N ASP A 295 18.43 -15.88 10.48
CA ASP A 295 18.56 -16.78 11.63
C ASP A 295 18.20 -18.23 11.26
N VAL A 296 19.20 -19.11 11.29
CA VAL A 296 19.06 -20.53 10.96
C VAL A 296 18.17 -21.32 11.90
N ARG A 297 17.94 -20.81 13.11
CA ARG A 297 17.00 -21.42 14.07
C ARG A 297 15.56 -21.01 13.79
N SER A 298 15.33 -20.05 12.88
CA SER A 298 13.99 -19.64 12.49
C SER A 298 13.29 -20.70 11.65
N VAL A 299 11.96 -20.72 11.74
CA VAL A 299 11.09 -21.64 10.97
C VAL A 299 11.04 -21.34 9.47
N ALA A 300 11.72 -20.29 9.01
CA ALA A 300 11.80 -19.86 7.61
C ALA A 300 13.09 -20.28 6.91
N ALA A 301 14.17 -20.54 7.67
CA ALA A 301 15.51 -20.70 7.13
C ALA A 301 15.63 -21.89 6.15
N GLU A 302 15.05 -23.04 6.49
CA GLU A 302 15.18 -24.26 5.68
C GLU A 302 14.49 -24.07 4.32
N GLU A 303 13.24 -23.61 4.30
CA GLU A 303 12.51 -23.41 3.05
C GLU A 303 13.06 -22.26 2.21
N ALA A 304 13.61 -21.22 2.85
CA ALA A 304 14.28 -20.14 2.13
C ALA A 304 15.55 -20.64 1.43
N LEU A 305 16.38 -21.41 2.14
CA LEU A 305 17.58 -22.00 1.56
C LEU A 305 17.24 -22.99 0.44
N ILE A 306 16.24 -23.86 0.64
CA ILE A 306 15.76 -24.78 -0.41
C ILE A 306 15.29 -23.99 -1.63
N ALA A 307 14.60 -22.86 -1.46
CA ALA A 307 14.16 -22.02 -2.58
C ALA A 307 15.34 -21.44 -3.37
N LEU A 308 16.40 -20.99 -2.69
CA LEU A 308 17.62 -20.47 -3.33
C LEU A 308 18.40 -21.58 -4.06
N ILE A 309 18.58 -22.75 -3.44
CA ILE A 309 19.24 -23.92 -4.05
C ILE A 309 18.44 -24.38 -5.28
N SER A 310 17.12 -24.47 -5.18
CA SER A 310 16.24 -24.87 -6.29
C SER A 310 16.27 -23.88 -7.46
N ALA A 311 16.56 -22.61 -7.18
CA ALA A 311 16.73 -21.57 -8.18
C ALA A 311 18.16 -21.51 -8.74
N ASN A 312 19.07 -22.38 -8.30
CA ASN A 312 20.49 -22.37 -8.63
C ASN A 312 21.17 -21.01 -8.36
N LEU A 313 20.79 -20.37 -7.24
CA LEU A 313 21.33 -19.06 -6.84
C LEU A 313 22.51 -19.15 -5.86
N ILE A 314 22.74 -20.32 -5.27
CA ILE A 314 23.86 -20.54 -4.35
C ILE A 314 25.11 -20.96 -5.11
N THR A 315 26.21 -20.23 -4.89
CA THR A 315 27.57 -20.59 -5.29
C THR A 315 28.36 -21.12 -4.10
N LEU A 316 29.41 -21.91 -4.36
CA LEU A 316 30.27 -22.53 -3.35
C LEU A 316 31.68 -21.90 -3.31
N ASP A 317 31.85 -20.74 -3.94
CA ASP A 317 33.10 -19.98 -3.99
C ASP A 317 33.57 -19.46 -2.62
N PHE A 318 32.65 -19.37 -1.66
CA PHE A 318 32.97 -19.03 -0.27
C PHE A 318 33.54 -20.21 0.54
N LEU A 319 33.50 -21.45 0.02
CA LEU A 319 34.00 -22.60 0.75
C LEU A 319 35.53 -22.57 0.86
N THR A 320 36.02 -22.75 2.07
CA THR A 320 37.45 -22.92 2.37
C THR A 320 37.67 -24.22 3.14
N ASP A 321 38.89 -24.78 3.07
CA ASP A 321 39.20 -26.08 3.69
C ASP A 321 39.02 -26.06 5.23
N ASP A 322 39.19 -24.89 5.85
CA ASP A 322 39.06 -24.64 7.29
C ASP A 322 37.60 -24.49 7.76
N MET A 323 36.61 -24.44 6.87
CA MET A 323 35.21 -24.31 7.29
C MET A 323 34.70 -25.51 8.09
N TRP A 324 35.33 -26.68 7.94
CA TRP A 324 35.05 -27.89 8.72
C TRP A 324 35.91 -28.02 9.97
N ASP A 325 36.69 -27.00 10.32
CA ASP A 325 37.50 -26.99 11.52
C ASP A 325 36.66 -26.85 12.80
N SER A 326 37.35 -26.85 13.94
CA SER A 326 36.70 -26.85 15.24
C SER A 326 35.82 -25.61 15.48
N GLU A 327 36.03 -24.48 14.80
CA GLU A 327 35.25 -23.24 14.96
C GLU A 327 34.09 -23.12 13.97
N ILE A 328 33.48 -24.27 13.63
CA ILE A 328 32.38 -24.33 12.67
C ILE A 328 31.19 -23.46 13.08
N SER A 329 30.70 -22.63 12.16
CA SER A 329 29.57 -21.73 12.43
C SER A 329 28.23 -22.46 12.34
N ILE A 330 27.26 -22.03 13.15
CA ILE A 330 25.90 -22.59 13.14
C ILE A 330 25.24 -22.44 11.76
N GLU A 331 25.53 -21.34 11.07
CA GLU A 331 25.03 -21.07 9.73
C GLU A 331 25.60 -22.04 8.70
N PHE A 332 26.91 -22.33 8.77
CA PHE A 332 27.54 -23.25 7.83
C PHE A 332 27.09 -24.69 8.04
N VAL A 333 26.99 -25.18 9.28
CA VAL A 333 26.48 -26.55 9.54
C VAL A 333 25.05 -26.69 9.04
N PHE A 334 24.22 -25.68 9.28
CA PHE A 334 22.87 -25.65 8.76
C PHE A 334 22.84 -25.69 7.22
N PHE A 335 23.64 -24.84 6.58
CA PHE A 335 23.79 -24.82 5.12
C PHE A 335 24.20 -26.20 4.59
N ALA A 336 25.26 -26.78 5.15
CA ALA A 336 25.82 -28.04 4.71
C ALA A 336 24.81 -29.19 4.82
N CYS A 337 24.04 -29.24 5.92
CA CYS A 337 22.98 -30.21 6.11
C CYS A 337 21.91 -30.13 5.02
N ILE A 338 21.39 -28.94 4.73
CA ILE A 338 20.32 -28.76 3.73
C ILE A 338 20.87 -28.95 2.31
N TYR A 339 22.09 -28.50 2.04
CA TYR A 339 22.74 -28.66 0.75
C TYR A 339 23.00 -30.14 0.44
N ALA A 340 23.58 -30.90 1.38
CA ALA A 340 23.80 -32.34 1.24
C ALA A 340 22.47 -33.10 1.00
N LYS A 341 21.42 -32.76 1.76
CA LYS A 341 20.08 -33.30 1.54
C LYS A 341 19.55 -33.01 0.13
N SER A 342 19.72 -31.78 -0.37
CA SER A 342 19.29 -31.42 -1.73
C SER A 342 20.08 -32.16 -2.82
N LEU A 343 21.38 -32.38 -2.61
CA LEU A 343 22.20 -33.20 -3.52
C LEU A 343 21.77 -34.67 -3.50
N ALA A 344 21.42 -35.21 -2.32
CA ALA A 344 20.93 -36.57 -2.18
C ALA A 344 19.59 -36.77 -2.90
N GLU A 345 18.67 -35.80 -2.78
CA GLU A 345 17.40 -35.80 -3.54
C GLU A 345 17.64 -35.77 -5.06
N LYS A 346 18.71 -35.11 -5.51
CA LYS A 346 19.16 -35.09 -6.91
C LYS A 346 20.02 -36.30 -7.32
N LYS A 347 20.30 -37.23 -6.41
CA LYS A 347 21.19 -38.39 -6.59
C LYS A 347 22.61 -38.02 -7.05
N ALA A 348 23.13 -36.91 -6.54
CA ALA A 348 24.44 -36.38 -6.90
C ALA A 348 25.53 -36.87 -5.93
N GLU A 349 25.70 -38.19 -5.78
CA GLU A 349 26.61 -38.82 -4.80
C GLU A 349 28.04 -38.29 -4.88
N ASN A 350 28.60 -38.14 -6.08
CA ASN A 350 29.95 -37.58 -6.26
C ASN A 350 30.09 -36.15 -5.72
N GLN A 351 29.04 -35.33 -5.83
CA GLN A 351 29.07 -33.96 -5.32
C GLN A 351 28.97 -33.94 -3.79
N ILE A 352 28.24 -34.89 -3.21
CA ILE A 352 28.16 -35.07 -1.75
C ILE A 352 29.53 -35.46 -1.22
N GLN A 353 30.18 -36.46 -1.82
CA GLN A 353 31.50 -36.94 -1.39
C GLN A 353 32.58 -35.85 -1.48
N ASN A 354 32.52 -34.99 -2.50
CA ASN A 354 33.45 -33.88 -2.66
C ASN A 354 33.16 -32.70 -1.71
N PHE A 355 31.94 -32.55 -1.23
CA PHE A 355 31.51 -31.43 -0.38
C PHE A 355 31.68 -31.73 1.11
N LEU A 356 31.38 -32.96 1.52
CA LEU A 356 31.44 -33.37 2.93
C LEU A 356 32.90 -33.57 3.39
N PRO A 357 33.16 -33.35 4.69
CA PRO A 357 34.49 -33.57 5.24
C PRO A 357 34.79 -35.09 5.31
N SER A 358 36.05 -35.43 5.57
CA SER A 358 36.39 -36.83 5.86
C SER A 358 35.67 -37.33 7.13
N LEU A 359 35.44 -38.65 7.22
CA LEU A 359 34.87 -39.25 8.43
C LEU A 359 35.70 -38.96 9.68
N THR A 360 37.03 -38.85 9.56
CA THR A 360 37.89 -38.47 10.69
C THR A 360 37.54 -37.09 11.24
N ILE A 361 37.35 -36.10 10.36
CA ILE A 361 36.96 -34.74 10.74
C ILE A 361 35.53 -34.75 11.31
N MET A 362 34.59 -35.46 10.65
CA MET A 362 33.21 -35.57 11.13
C MET A 362 33.14 -36.18 12.54
N THR A 363 33.86 -37.27 12.80
CA THR A 363 33.91 -37.90 14.12
C THR A 363 34.54 -36.99 15.17
N ALA A 364 35.59 -36.23 14.82
CA ALA A 364 36.18 -35.24 15.73
C ALA A 364 35.19 -34.12 16.09
N LEU A 365 34.41 -33.62 15.12
CA LEU A 365 33.36 -32.63 15.36
C LEU A 365 32.26 -33.20 16.27
N LEU A 366 31.76 -34.41 15.98
CA LEU A 366 30.74 -35.07 16.81
C LEU A 366 31.21 -35.29 18.25
N GLN A 367 32.48 -35.70 18.45
CA GLN A 367 33.07 -35.84 19.78
C GLN A 367 33.13 -34.51 20.51
N LYS A 368 33.63 -33.45 19.85
CA LYS A 368 33.70 -32.11 20.42
C LYS A 368 32.33 -31.60 20.88
N PHE A 369 31.32 -31.64 19.99
CA PHE A 369 29.99 -31.15 20.33
C PHE A 369 29.28 -32.04 21.37
N THR A 370 29.59 -33.35 21.41
CA THR A 370 29.14 -34.23 22.51
C THR A 370 29.74 -33.81 23.86
N GLU A 371 31.03 -33.46 23.91
CA GLU A 371 31.67 -32.95 25.12
C GLU A 371 31.10 -31.60 25.55
N MET A 372 30.82 -30.70 24.60
CA MET A 372 30.17 -29.42 24.88
C MET A 372 28.73 -29.58 25.39
N ILE A 373 27.99 -30.60 24.97
CA ILE A 373 26.66 -30.90 25.53
C ILE A 373 26.79 -31.43 26.96
N LYS A 374 27.75 -32.31 27.23
CA LYS A 374 28.00 -32.85 28.58
C LYS A 374 28.51 -31.79 29.55
N ASN A 375 29.35 -30.90 29.05
CA ASN A 375 29.97 -29.81 29.79
C ASN A 375 29.74 -28.49 29.03
N PRO A 376 28.55 -27.87 29.20
CA PRO A 376 28.22 -26.62 28.54
C PRO A 376 29.26 -25.53 28.76
N PRO A 377 29.62 -24.77 27.71
CA PRO A 377 30.61 -23.68 27.82
C PRO A 377 30.09 -22.51 28.67
N SER A 378 28.77 -22.36 28.77
CA SER A 378 28.10 -21.35 29.59
C SER A 378 26.86 -21.96 30.27
N ALA A 379 26.35 -21.27 31.28
CA ALA A 379 25.06 -21.59 31.91
C ALA A 379 23.88 -20.95 31.16
N ASP A 380 24.14 -20.25 30.05
CA ASP A 380 23.10 -19.60 29.26
C ASP A 380 22.34 -20.66 28.44
N GLU A 381 21.01 -20.63 28.52
CA GLU A 381 20.14 -21.61 27.87
C GLU A 381 20.22 -21.52 26.34
N ASP A 382 20.42 -20.32 25.78
CA ASP A 382 20.48 -20.13 24.33
C ASP A 382 21.80 -20.64 23.74
N ASP A 383 22.91 -20.53 24.48
CA ASP A 383 24.20 -21.10 24.11
C ASP A 383 24.13 -22.63 24.08
N VAL A 384 23.51 -23.24 25.10
CA VAL A 384 23.29 -24.69 25.15
C VAL A 384 22.46 -25.15 23.94
N LYS A 385 21.35 -24.46 23.65
CA LYS A 385 20.51 -24.75 22.48
C LYS A 385 21.26 -24.60 21.16
N ALA A 386 22.19 -23.65 21.06
CA ALA A 386 23.02 -23.49 19.86
C ALA A 386 23.95 -24.71 19.65
N VAL A 387 24.57 -25.20 20.73
CA VAL A 387 25.40 -26.42 20.69
C VAL A 387 24.55 -27.64 20.31
N GLU A 388 23.37 -27.81 20.91
CA GLU A 388 22.43 -28.89 20.58
C GLU A 388 21.96 -28.83 19.12
N PHE A 389 21.70 -27.62 18.61
CA PHE A 389 21.32 -27.40 17.22
C PHE A 389 22.45 -27.84 16.27
N VAL A 390 23.70 -27.42 16.53
CA VAL A 390 24.85 -27.82 15.71
C VAL A 390 25.02 -29.34 15.74
N MET A 391 24.98 -29.95 16.92
CA MET A 391 25.08 -31.41 17.06
C MET A 391 23.99 -32.13 16.27
N THR A 392 22.74 -31.65 16.34
CA THR A 392 21.62 -32.22 15.60
C THR A 392 21.86 -32.18 14.08
N ARG A 393 22.39 -31.06 13.57
CA ARG A 393 22.68 -30.91 12.14
C ARG A 393 23.88 -31.76 11.71
N LEU A 394 24.92 -31.88 12.53
CA LEU A 394 26.04 -32.79 12.27
C LEU A 394 25.57 -34.25 12.19
N LEU A 395 24.72 -34.68 13.13
CA LEU A 395 24.12 -36.02 13.10
C LEU A 395 23.32 -36.26 11.82
N GLN A 396 22.51 -35.30 11.38
CA GLN A 396 21.78 -35.39 10.11
C GLN A 396 22.72 -35.50 8.90
N ILE A 397 23.85 -34.79 8.91
CA ILE A 397 24.85 -34.86 7.84
C ILE A 397 25.48 -36.28 7.75
N THR A 398 25.58 -37.01 8.87
CA THR A 398 26.14 -38.38 8.85
C THR A 398 25.34 -39.35 7.98
N GLU A 399 24.04 -39.11 7.76
CA GLU A 399 23.19 -39.94 6.89
C GLU A 399 23.65 -39.90 5.42
N PHE A 400 24.41 -38.88 5.04
CA PHE A 400 24.93 -38.68 3.68
C PHE A 400 26.39 -39.09 3.51
N HIS A 401 27.05 -39.58 4.57
CA HIS A 401 28.44 -40.05 4.49
C HIS A 401 28.54 -41.47 3.94
N ASP A 402 29.64 -41.75 3.23
CA ASP A 402 30.03 -43.12 2.89
C ASP A 402 30.89 -43.71 4.02
N PHE A 403 30.41 -44.81 4.62
CA PHE A 403 31.07 -45.53 5.71
C PHE A 403 32.03 -46.64 5.23
N ALA A 404 32.47 -46.57 3.97
CA ALA A 404 33.48 -47.48 3.43
C ALA A 404 34.82 -47.42 4.19
N ASP A 405 35.23 -46.25 4.67
CA ASP A 405 36.43 -46.09 5.50
C ASP A 405 36.22 -46.72 6.90
N GLU A 406 36.94 -47.81 7.15
CA GLU A 406 36.83 -48.59 8.38
C GLU A 406 37.35 -47.84 9.61
N MET A 407 38.34 -46.96 9.48
CA MET A 407 38.88 -46.22 10.63
C MET A 407 37.92 -45.13 11.10
N GLY A 408 37.26 -44.43 10.19
CA GLY A 408 36.22 -43.45 10.52
C GLY A 408 34.88 -44.08 10.93
N ARG A 409 34.57 -45.29 10.44
CA ARG A 409 33.34 -46.04 10.77
C ARG A 409 33.34 -46.62 12.18
N ARG A 410 34.51 -47.06 12.67
CA ARG A 410 34.69 -47.62 14.01
C ARG A 410 34.70 -46.50 15.05
#